data_AF-A0A3D5WHX5-F1
#
_entry.id   AF-A0A3D5WHX5-F1
#
_cell.length_a   1.000
_cell.length_b   1.000
_cell.length_c   1.000
_cell.angle_alpha   90.00
_cell.angle_beta   90.00
_cell.angle_gamma   90.00
#
_symmetry.space_group_name_H-M   'P 1'
#
loop_
_entity.id
_entity.type
_entity.pdbx_description
1 polymer ?
#
loop_
_entity_poly.entity_id
_entity_poly.type
_entity_poly.pdbx_seq_one_letter_code
_entity_poly.pdbx_strand_id
1 'polypeptide(L)'
;ISYVEIPNMRHNLEALEDVVRFIYDNIQYAEFNTKSDYCHVCGFDGEIIINDDLEWECPQCHNKDRNRMNVTRRTCGYLGENFWNVGKTKEINARVLHL
;
A
#
# COMPACT_ATOMS: atom_id res chain seq x y z
N ILE A 1 -3.80 -2.52 -18.57
CA ILE A 1 -3.76 -3.00 -17.18
C ILE A 1 -4.56 -2.01 -16.33
N SER A 2 -5.49 -2.52 -15.53
CA SER A 2 -6.30 -1.72 -14.61
C SER A 2 -5.79 -1.90 -13.18
N TYR A 3 -5.73 -0.83 -12.39
CA TYR A 3 -5.27 -0.88 -11.00
C TYR A 3 -6.38 -0.38 -10.07
N VAL A 4 -6.48 -0.99 -8.90
CA VAL A 4 -7.29 -0.48 -7.80
C VAL A 4 -6.48 -0.56 -6.50
N GLU A 5 -6.46 0.55 -5.75
CA GLU A 5 -5.86 0.62 -4.43
C GLU A 5 -6.89 0.11 -3.42
N ILE A 6 -6.53 -0.89 -2.61
CA ILE A 6 -7.45 -1.53 -1.65
C ILE A 6 -6.84 -1.59 -0.25
N PRO A 7 -7.64 -1.53 0.82
CA PRO A 7 -7.13 -1.74 2.17
C PRO A 7 -6.69 -3.20 2.39
N ASN A 8 -6.30 -3.53 3.62
CA ASN A 8 -6.01 -4.92 3.98
C ASN A 8 -7.31 -5.75 3.98
N MET A 9 -7.45 -6.64 3.00
CA MET A 9 -8.65 -7.48 2.82
C MET A 9 -8.56 -8.86 3.51
N ARG A 10 -7.56 -9.12 4.37
CA ARG A 10 -7.39 -10.43 5.06
C ARG A 10 -8.66 -10.91 5.79
N HIS A 11 -9.50 -9.99 6.25
CA HIS A 11 -10.74 -10.28 6.97
C HIS A 11 -12.03 -10.09 6.14
N ASN A 12 -11.92 -9.77 4.85
CA ASN A 12 -13.06 -9.57 3.96
C ASN A 12 -12.78 -10.14 2.56
N LEU A 13 -12.59 -11.45 2.49
CA LEU A 13 -12.26 -12.14 1.24
C LEU A 13 -13.46 -12.23 0.27
N GLU A 14 -14.69 -12.20 0.79
CA GLU A 14 -15.91 -12.23 -0.03
C GLU A 14 -16.02 -11.01 -0.96
N ALA A 15 -15.74 -9.81 -0.43
CA ALA A 15 -15.69 -8.60 -1.25
C ALA A 15 -14.61 -8.68 -2.34
N LEU A 16 -13.47 -9.31 -2.05
CA LEU A 16 -12.42 -9.51 -3.06
C LEU A 16 -12.86 -10.49 -4.15
N GLU A 17 -13.59 -11.54 -3.79
CA GLU A 17 -14.15 -12.51 -4.73
C GLU A 17 -15.12 -11.86 -5.72
N ASP A 18 -16.01 -11.00 -5.24
CA ASP A 18 -16.96 -10.27 -6.10
C ASP A 18 -16.24 -9.36 -7.10
N VAL A 19 -15.19 -8.67 -6.67
CA VAL A 19 -14.40 -7.82 -7.57
C VAL A 19 -13.61 -8.66 -8.58
N VAL A 20 -13.08 -9.82 -8.17
CA VAL A 20 -12.43 -10.76 -9.10
C VAL A 20 -13.41 -11.28 -10.16
N ARG A 21 -14.64 -11.62 -9.78
CA ARG A 21 -15.70 -12.02 -10.73
C ARG A 21 -16.00 -10.88 -11.72
N PHE A 22 -16.16 -9.66 -11.22
CA PHE A 22 -16.36 -8.49 -12.09
C PHE A 22 -15.19 -8.28 -13.06
N ILE A 23 -13.93 -8.41 -12.58
CA ILE A 23 -12.74 -8.30 -13.42
C ILE A 23 -12.76 -9.38 -14.51
N TYR A 24 -13.06 -10.64 -14.15
CA TYR A 24 -13.08 -11.75 -15.09
C TYR A 24 -14.05 -11.51 -16.26
N ASP A 25 -15.23 -10.96 -15.97
CA ASP A 25 -16.27 -10.72 -16.99
C ASP A 25 -16.03 -9.45 -17.82
N ASN A 26 -15.29 -8.46 -17.31
CA ASN A 26 -15.25 -7.11 -17.89
C ASN A 26 -13.85 -6.58 -18.24
N ILE A 27 -12.77 -7.11 -17.65
CA ILE A 27 -11.42 -6.52 -17.73
C ILE A 27 -10.39 -7.58 -18.09
N GLN A 28 -9.64 -7.35 -19.17
CA GLN A 28 -8.64 -8.30 -19.68
C GLN A 28 -7.45 -8.53 -18.73
N TYR A 29 -7.04 -7.50 -17.98
CA TYR A 29 -5.92 -7.60 -17.03
C TYR A 29 -6.01 -6.50 -15.96
N ALA A 30 -6.13 -6.91 -14.69
CA ALA A 30 -6.25 -6.02 -13.54
C ALA A 30 -5.37 -6.47 -12.37
N GLU A 31 -4.99 -5.52 -11.52
CA GLU A 31 -4.16 -5.75 -10.33
C GLU A 31 -4.72 -5.00 -9.11
N PHE A 32 -4.58 -5.64 -7.95
CA PHE A 32 -4.88 -5.06 -6.64
C PHE A 32 -3.61 -4.50 -6.00
N ASN A 33 -3.65 -3.24 -5.59
CA ASN A 33 -2.61 -2.60 -4.81
C ASN A 33 -3.00 -2.58 -3.34
N THR A 34 -2.49 -3.56 -2.59
CA THR A 34 -2.51 -3.54 -1.12
C THR A 34 -1.19 -2.99 -0.60
N LYS A 35 -1.26 -2.18 0.44
CA LYS A 35 -0.10 -1.69 1.17
C LYS A 35 0.39 -2.81 2.12
N SER A 36 1.64 -3.22 1.94
CA SER A 36 2.28 -4.28 2.71
C SER A 36 3.55 -3.73 3.33
N ASP A 37 3.45 -3.28 4.58
CA ASP A 37 4.57 -2.71 5.31
C ASP A 37 4.83 -3.41 6.62
N TYR A 38 6.07 -3.32 7.08
CA TYR A 38 6.51 -3.96 8.31
C TYR A 38 7.48 -3.07 9.07
N CYS A 39 7.28 -2.94 10.38
CA CYS A 39 8.23 -2.23 11.25
C CYS A 39 9.12 -3.23 12.00
N HIS A 40 10.44 -3.17 11.79
CA HIS A 40 11.40 -4.03 12.48
C HIS A 40 11.61 -3.66 13.97
N VAL A 41 11.16 -2.47 14.40
CA VAL A 41 11.35 -2.01 15.79
C VAL A 41 10.31 -2.59 16.73
N CYS A 42 9.02 -2.49 16.37
CA CYS A 42 7.92 -2.94 17.21
C CYS A 42 7.17 -4.17 16.67
N GLY A 43 7.50 -4.63 15.46
CA GLY A 43 6.84 -5.76 14.82
C GLY A 43 5.47 -5.44 14.22
N PHE A 44 5.14 -4.16 14.04
CA PHE A 44 3.88 -3.72 13.41
C PHE A 44 3.80 -4.23 11.96
N ASP A 45 2.76 -5.04 11.66
CA ASP A 45 2.38 -5.53 10.33
C ASP A 45 1.09 -4.80 9.91
N GLY A 46 1.23 -3.77 9.09
CA GLY A 46 0.15 -2.84 8.75
C GLY A 46 0.62 -1.74 7.83
N GLU A 47 -0.18 -0.68 7.64
CA GLU A 47 0.21 0.44 6.78
C GLU A 47 1.09 1.46 7.53
N ILE A 48 2.30 1.70 7.02
CA ILE A 48 3.16 2.80 7.48
C ILE A 48 2.66 4.11 6.87
N ILE A 49 2.48 5.12 7.71
CA ILE A 49 1.89 6.40 7.31
C ILE A 49 2.96 7.38 6.86
N ILE A 50 2.53 8.39 6.10
CA ILE A 50 3.33 9.57 5.77
C ILE A 50 2.82 10.70 6.68
N ASN A 51 3.69 11.27 7.51
CA ASN A 51 3.32 12.36 8.43
C ASN A 51 3.25 13.72 7.73
N ASP A 52 2.91 14.78 8.46
CA ASP A 52 2.77 16.15 7.94
C ASP A 52 4.07 16.70 7.32
N ASP A 53 5.22 16.19 7.77
CA ASP A 53 6.55 16.54 7.25
C ASP A 53 6.95 15.71 6.01
N LEU A 54 6.04 14.88 5.49
CA LEU A 54 6.24 13.94 4.37
C LEU A 54 7.29 12.86 4.65
N GLU A 55 7.47 12.51 5.91
CA GLU A 55 8.32 11.41 6.35
C GLU A 55 7.50 10.15 6.60
N TRP A 56 8.11 9.00 6.32
CA TRP A 56 7.52 7.70 6.63
C TRP A 56 7.65 7.42 8.12
N GLU A 57 6.54 7.11 8.77
CA GLU A 57 6.47 6.96 10.21
C GLU A 57 5.59 5.78 10.60
N CYS A 58 6.12 4.92 11.49
CA CYS A 58 5.33 3.83 12.04
C CYS A 58 4.22 4.39 12.96
N PRO A 59 2.94 4.07 12.72
CA PRO A 59 1.84 4.61 13.53
C PRO A 59 1.81 4.05 14.97
N GLN A 60 2.56 2.98 15.25
CA GLN A 60 2.53 2.28 16.54
C GLN A 60 3.70 2.63 17.47
N CYS A 61 4.89 2.92 16.92
CA CYS A 61 6.07 3.24 17.72
C CYS A 61 6.79 4.53 17.27
N HIS A 62 6.26 5.22 16.25
CA HIS A 62 6.83 6.44 15.68
C HIS A 62 8.25 6.27 15.14
N ASN A 63 8.65 5.02 14.80
CA ASN A 63 9.92 4.78 14.12
C ASN A 63 9.92 5.50 12.77
N LYS A 64 10.95 6.32 12.54
CA LYS A 64 11.25 7.01 11.28
C LYS A 64 12.50 6.48 10.59
N ASP A 65 13.21 5.52 11.22
CA ASP A 65 14.40 4.90 10.63
C ASP A 65 13.99 3.96 9.49
N ARG A 66 14.27 4.41 8.27
CA ARG A 66 14.03 3.73 7.00
C ARG A 66 14.74 2.37 6.90
N ASN A 67 15.86 2.17 7.59
CA ASN A 67 16.55 0.88 7.60
C ASN A 67 15.92 -0.12 8.57
N ARG A 68 14.97 0.34 9.41
CA ARG A 68 14.25 -0.47 10.40
C ARG A 68 12.76 -0.57 10.06
N MET A 69 12.40 -0.42 8.79
CA MET A 69 11.06 -0.68 8.27
C MET A 69 11.13 -1.10 6.80
N ASN A 70 10.18 -1.92 6.37
CA ASN A 70 9.91 -2.18 4.95
C ASN A 70 8.65 -1.41 4.57
N VAL A 71 8.75 -0.61 3.52
CA VAL A 71 7.59 0.02 2.89
C VAL A 71 7.53 -0.46 1.46
N THR A 72 6.53 -1.28 1.13
CA THR A 72 6.39 -1.83 -0.23
C THR A 72 5.24 -1.16 -0.94
N ARG A 73 5.50 -0.58 -2.11
CA ARG A 73 4.44 -0.01 -2.96
C ARG A 73 4.61 -0.46 -4.41
N ARG A 74 3.49 -0.54 -5.11
CA ARG A 74 3.46 -0.65 -6.58
C ARG A 74 3.24 0.73 -7.19
N THR A 75 4.28 1.27 -7.81
CA THR A 75 4.21 2.61 -8.41
C THR A 75 3.99 2.58 -9.92
N CYS A 76 4.66 1.67 -10.63
CA CYS A 76 4.64 1.58 -12.10
C CYS A 76 4.50 0.13 -12.61
N GLY A 77 3.83 -0.75 -11.85
CA GLY A 77 3.53 -2.13 -12.26
C GLY A 77 4.36 -3.23 -11.58
N TYR A 78 5.43 -2.87 -10.85
CA TYR A 78 6.17 -3.81 -10.00
C TYR A 78 6.22 -3.33 -8.55
N LEU A 79 6.36 -4.27 -7.63
CA LEU A 79 6.61 -3.97 -6.22
C LEU A 79 8.04 -3.49 -6.05
N GLY A 80 8.21 -2.41 -5.30
CA GLY A 80 9.51 -1.91 -4.89
C GLY A 80 9.51 -1.47 -3.43
N GLU A 81 10.64 -1.67 -2.77
CA GLU A 81 10.88 -1.32 -1.37
C GLU A 81 11.67 0.00 -1.22
N ASN A 82 11.61 0.87 -2.24
CA ASN A 82 12.41 2.09 -2.27
C ASN A 82 11.68 3.25 -1.61
N PHE A 83 12.39 4.05 -0.84
CA PHE A 83 11.88 5.36 -0.42
C PHE A 83 11.93 6.32 -1.60
N TRP A 84 10.76 6.79 -2.04
CA TRP A 84 10.63 7.68 -3.18
C TRP A 84 10.98 9.14 -2.85
N ASN A 85 11.23 9.93 -3.89
CA ASN A 85 11.42 11.38 -3.77
C ASN A 85 10.15 12.08 -3.26
N VAL A 86 10.28 13.32 -2.79
CA VAL A 86 9.19 14.10 -2.18
C VAL A 86 7.95 14.19 -3.09
N GLY A 87 8.14 14.41 -4.40
CA GLY A 87 7.03 14.53 -5.33
C GLY A 87 6.22 13.23 -5.46
N LYS A 88 6.92 12.09 -5.53
CA LYS A 88 6.28 10.77 -5.60
C LYS A 88 5.66 10.37 -4.27
N THR A 89 6.29 10.70 -3.13
CA THR A 89 5.69 10.50 -1.80
C THR A 89 4.37 11.26 -1.66
N LYS A 90 4.29 12.51 -2.14
CA LYS A 90 3.04 13.27 -2.18
C LYS A 90 1.96 12.61 -3.04
N GLU A 91 2.32 12.11 -4.23
CA GLU A 91 1.37 11.39 -5.09
C GLU A 91 0.86 10.12 -4.42
N ILE A 92 1.76 9.32 -3.80
CA ILE A 92 1.37 8.10 -3.08
C ILE A 92 0.43 8.44 -1.91
N ASN A 93 0.70 9.52 -1.17
CA ASN A 93 -0.15 9.97 -0.07
C ASN A 93 -1.55 10.42 -0.53
N ALA A 94 -1.66 10.92 -1.76
CA ALA A 94 -2.94 11.38 -2.33
C ALA A 94 -3.77 10.23 -2.94
N ARG A 95 -3.29 8.98 -2.93
CA ARG A 95 -4.03 7.84 -3.46
C ARG A 95 -5.23 7.50 -2.56
N VAL A 96 -6.37 7.28 -3.19
CA VAL A 96 -7.61 6.90 -2.52
C VAL A 96 -7.71 5.39 -2.48
N LEU A 97 -8.01 4.84 -1.30
CA LEU A 97 -8.36 3.43 -1.15
C LEU A 97 -9.82 3.22 -1.58
N HIS A 98 -10.04 2.18 -2.36
CA HIS A 98 -11.35 1.75 -2.84
C HIS A 98 -11.68 0.38 -2.20
N LEU A 99 -12.96 0.17 -1.88
CA LEU A 99 -13.53 -0.93 -1.05
C LEU A 99 -13.46 -0.69 0.46
#